data_AF-A0A559PR24-F1
#
_entry.id   AF-A0A559PR24-F1
#
_cell.length_a   1.000
_cell.length_b   1.000
_cell.length_c   1.000
_cell.angle_alpha   90.00
_cell.angle_beta   90.00
_cell.angle_gamma   90.00
#
_symmetry.space_group_name_H-M   'P 1'
#
loop_
_entity.id
_entity.type
_entity.pdbx_description
1 polymer ?
#
loop_
_entity_poly.entity_id
_entity_poly.type
_entity_poly.pdbx_seq_one_letter_code
_entity_poly.pdbx_strand_id
1 'polypeptide(L)' 'MTTKDKQIELKDKILIGLERVYEKLIEFKKAKNSKLVIIKDGKIVKVSPE' A
#
# COMPACT_ATOMS: atom_id res chain seq x y z
N MET A 1 -24.93 13.62 -11.57
CA MET A 1 -23.92 12.58 -11.31
C MET A 1 -24.53 11.22 -11.64
N THR A 2 -23.98 10.54 -12.64
CA THR A 2 -24.45 9.22 -13.06
C THR A 2 -23.97 8.14 -12.07
N THR A 3 -24.52 6.92 -12.17
CA THR A 3 -24.06 5.77 -11.39
C THR A 3 -22.60 5.43 -11.67
N LYS A 4 -22.13 5.62 -12.91
CA LYS A 4 -20.74 5.43 -13.32
C LYS A 4 -19.81 6.43 -12.64
N ASP A 5 -20.19 7.71 -12.58
CA ASP A 5 -19.37 8.74 -11.94
C ASP A 5 -19.13 8.45 -10.46
N LYS A 6 -20.17 7.96 -9.75
CA LYS A 6 -20.05 7.54 -8.34
C LYS A 6 -19.13 6.31 -8.17
N GLN A 7 -19.15 5.38 -9.11
CA GLN A 7 -18.27 4.21 -9.08
C GLN A 7 -16.80 4.59 -9.31
N ILE A 8 -16.55 5.54 -10.22
CA ILE A 8 -15.21 6.08 -10.47
C ILE A 8 -14.70 6.79 -9.20
N GLU A 9 -15.51 7.69 -8.63
CA GLU A 9 -15.13 8.41 -7.41
C GLU A 9 -14.82 7.47 -6.23
N LEU A 10 -15.62 6.42 -6.05
CA LEU A 10 -15.38 5.42 -5.02
C LEU A 10 -14.07 4.65 -5.28
N LYS A 11 -13.84 4.23 -6.52
CA LYS A 11 -12.60 3.54 -6.92
C LYS A 11 -11.38 4.41 -6.61
N ASP A 12 -11.44 5.70 -6.95
CA ASP A 12 -10.32 6.63 -6.74
C ASP A 12 -10.03 6.83 -5.26
N LYS A 13 -11.08 6.98 -4.43
CA LYS A 13 -10.94 7.04 -2.96
C LYS A 13 -10.30 5.78 -2.37
N ILE A 14 -10.68 4.60 -2.87
CA ILE A 14 -10.09 3.33 -2.45
C ILE A 14 -8.61 3.27 -2.82
N LEU A 15 -8.25 3.63 -4.06
CA LEU A 15 -6.86 3.65 -4.51
C LEU A 15 -5.99 4.55 -3.65
N ILE A 16 -6.44 5.79 -3.39
CA ILE A 16 -5.74 6.73 -2.51
C ILE A 16 -5.60 6.16 -1.09
N GLY A 17 -6.64 5.50 -0.59
CA GLY A 17 -6.59 4.84 0.72
C GLY A 17 -5.53 3.73 0.77
N LEU A 18 -5.46 2.90 -0.26
CA LEU A 18 -4.47 1.82 -0.36
C LEU A 18 -3.05 2.36 -0.45
N GLU A 19 -2.80 3.39 -1.26
CA GLU A 19 -1.49 4.06 -1.36
C GLU A 19 -1.01 4.56 0.01
N ARG A 20 -1.88 5.28 0.74
CA ARG A 20 -1.57 5.80 2.08
C ARG A 20 -1.28 4.69 3.10
N VAL A 21 -1.95 3.54 2.99
CA VAL A 21 -1.69 2.39 3.85
C VAL A 21 -0.29 1.84 3.61
N TYR A 22 0.13 1.73 2.34
CA TYR A 22 1.48 1.29 1.99
C TYR A 22 2.55 2.25 2.49
N GLU A 23 2.36 3.56 2.32
CA GLU A 23 3.28 4.58 2.84
C GLU A 23 3.45 4.46 4.36
N LYS A 24 2.34 4.44 5.10
CA LYS A 24 2.37 4.31 6.58
C LYS A 24 2.97 2.99 7.04
N LEU A 25 2.76 1.89 6.31
CA LEU A 25 3.39 0.62 6.62
C LEU A 25 4.91 0.72 6.50
N ILE A 26 5.41 1.35 5.44
CA ILE A 26 6.85 1.53 5.22
C ILE A 26 7.44 2.41 6.33
N GLU A 27 6.81 3.55 6.63
CA GLU A 27 7.23 4.43 7.73
C GLU A 27 7.27 3.69 9.08
N PHE A 28 6.23 2.93 9.39
CA PHE A 28 6.17 2.13 10.61
C PHE A 28 7.31 1.10 10.67
N LYS A 29 7.57 0.39 9.56
CA LYS A 29 8.64 -0.61 9.49
C LYS A 29 10.02 0.04 9.68
N LYS A 30 10.24 1.22 9.10
CA LYS A 30 11.44 2.06 9.30
C LYS A 30 11.61 2.49 10.74
N ALA A 31 10.58 3.10 11.33
CA ALA A 31 10.59 3.56 12.71
C ALA A 31 10.84 2.42 13.72
N LYS A 32 10.38 1.19 13.41
CA LYS A 32 10.61 0.00 14.23
C LYS A 32 11.85 -0.80 13.87
N ASN A 33 12.64 -0.35 12.89
CA ASN A 33 13.81 -1.07 12.35
C ASN A 33 13.50 -2.56 12.06
N SER A 34 12.32 -2.82 11.50
CA SER A 34 11.79 -4.17 11.28
C SER A 34 11.69 -4.49 9.79
N LYS A 35 12.06 -5.72 9.42
CA LYS A 35 12.07 -6.15 8.01
C LYS A 35 10.64 -6.22 7.45
N LEU A 36 10.48 -5.76 6.22
CA LEU A 36 9.27 -5.96 5.42
C LEU A 36 9.45 -7.25 4.60
N VAL A 37 8.47 -8.15 4.67
CA VAL A 37 8.52 -9.42 3.91
C VAL A 37 7.46 -9.36 2.83
N ILE A 38 7.88 -9.51 1.57
CA ILE A 38 7.01 -9.47 0.39
C ILE A 38 7.22 -10.72 -0.45
N ILE A 39 6.22 -11.08 -1.26
CA ILE A 39 6.38 -12.04 -2.34
C ILE A 39 6.64 -11.24 -3.62
N LYS A 40 7.81 -11.45 -4.22
CA LYS A 40 8.19 -10.85 -5.50
C LYS A 40 8.66 -11.97 -6.42
N ASP A 41 8.07 -12.06 -7.61
CA ASP A 41 8.39 -13.08 -8.61
C ASP A 41 8.28 -14.52 -8.06
N GLY A 42 7.25 -14.77 -7.24
CA GLY A 42 7.02 -16.07 -6.58
C GLY A 42 8.01 -16.40 -5.45
N LYS A 43 8.92 -15.49 -5.10
CA LYS A 43 9.92 -15.68 -4.04
C LYS A 43 9.65 -14.76 -2.85
N ILE A 44 9.95 -15.25 -1.65
CA ILE A 44 9.87 -14.46 -0.42
C ILE A 44 11.12 -13.57 -0.35
N VAL A 45 10.93 -12.25 -0.38
CA VAL A 45 11.98 -11.23 -0.28
C VAL A 45 11.82 -10.46 1.03
N LYS A 46 12.92 -10.28 1.76
CA LYS A 46 12.97 -9.44 2.96
C LYS A 46 13.63 -8.11 2.61
N VAL A 47 12.86 -7.03 2.66
CA VAL A 47 13.33 -5.66 2.46
C VAL A 47 13.68 -5.07 3.82
N SER A 48 14.93 -4.67 3.99
CA SER A 48 15.36 -3.91 5.17
C SER A 48 14.86 -2.48 5.07
N PRO A 49 14.42 -1.86 6.16
CA PRO A 49 14.19 -0.42 6.18
C PRO A 49 15.53 0.31 6.07
N GLU A 50 15.79 0.96 4.93
CA GLU A 50 16.83 1.99 4.80
C GLU A 50 16.37 3.34 5.37
#